data_AF-A0A9W8BEB4-F1
#
_entry.id   AF-A0A9W8BEB4-F1
#
_cell.length_a   1.000
_cell.length_b   1.000
_cell.length_c   1.000
_cell.angle_alpha   90.00
_cell.angle_beta   90.00
_cell.angle_gamma   90.00
#
_symmetry.space_group_name_H-M   'P 1'
#
loop_
_entity.id
_entity.type
_entity.pdbx_description
1 polymer ?
#
loop_
_entity_poly.entity_id
_entity_poly.type
_entity_poly.pdbx_seq_one_letter_code
_entity_poly.pdbx_strand_id
1 'polypeptide(L)'
;PRNVDAATPNPLALSLRQGAVSDMLTASGTTPATRDELGLNTPAHNEGVTAREHKAAGRSLREQLARRLADLPMPKNEFEIVVPEVDSAPDNSALDSAALDIEDQADVERRMTKMRIQEAELEMRRRTKAVQCDLPRPDVLPTGVLAVAADPRTPKGVLDLIGCEMRALILSDARKYPVPDKPPLRPNHPSESRQLEDIADSILDHAKSLIEEEMANMPKASHEQYKRLAGPAGVHIWQAAEDAETWLPQTKRFAATDAISNAEWIEKYRLDLAGRRAKMAEEAARATKAEKRLAVTLGGYQARSKTLDGKIAESYKAFEQARLDTEAFGALYAVEKAIIPARIEKAETELRSIEARENILQREYQELIERRNALSATVASGFS
;
A
#
# COMPACT_ATOMS: atom_id res chain seq x y z
N PRO A 1 -4.48 50.70 3.20
CA PRO A 1 -5.30 49.87 2.27
C PRO A 1 -4.82 48.44 2.40
N ARG A 2 -5.66 47.54 2.94
CA ARG A 2 -5.26 46.19 3.34
C ARG A 2 -4.99 45.32 2.11
N ASN A 3 -3.79 44.76 2.05
CA ASN A 3 -3.38 43.78 1.06
C ASN A 3 -4.10 42.45 1.40
N VAL A 4 -4.89 41.92 0.48
CA VAL A 4 -5.57 40.63 0.64
C VAL A 4 -4.88 39.65 -0.29
N ASP A 5 -4.11 38.73 0.30
CA ASP A 5 -3.44 37.65 -0.42
C ASP A 5 -4.49 36.74 -1.07
N ALA A 6 -4.48 36.65 -2.40
CA ALA A 6 -5.29 35.71 -3.15
C ALA A 6 -4.69 34.30 -3.01
N ALA A 7 -5.33 33.44 -2.24
CA ALA A 7 -4.97 32.03 -2.14
C ALA A 7 -5.28 31.32 -3.47
N THR A 8 -4.25 30.73 -4.10
CA THR A 8 -4.38 29.86 -5.26
C THR A 8 -5.12 28.57 -4.85
N PRO A 9 -6.24 28.20 -5.50
CA PRO A 9 -6.96 26.98 -5.16
C PRO A 9 -6.18 25.76 -5.69
N ASN A 10 -5.87 24.84 -4.76
CA ASN A 10 -5.19 23.57 -5.05
C ASN A 10 -6.10 22.65 -5.90
N PRO A 11 -5.71 22.27 -7.13
CA PRO A 11 -6.53 21.44 -8.02
C PRO A 11 -6.64 19.96 -7.59
N LEU A 12 -5.95 19.53 -6.52
CA LEU A 12 -5.99 18.15 -6.03
C LEU A 12 -7.03 17.90 -4.92
N ALA A 13 -7.71 18.94 -4.42
CA ALA A 13 -8.65 18.80 -3.30
C ALA A 13 -10.07 18.34 -3.70
N LEU A 14 -10.37 18.19 -4.99
CA LEU A 14 -11.74 17.93 -5.49
C LEU A 14 -12.05 16.46 -5.82
N SER A 15 -11.19 15.51 -5.48
CA SER A 15 -11.43 14.09 -5.77
C SER A 15 -11.44 13.20 -4.53
N LEU A 16 -12.26 13.50 -3.51
CA LEU A 16 -12.65 12.47 -2.55
C LEU A 16 -13.94 12.79 -1.76
N ARG A 17 -15.11 12.75 -2.41
CA ARG A 17 -16.37 12.51 -1.68
C ARG A 17 -17.44 11.83 -2.54
N GLN A 18 -17.49 10.51 -2.46
CA GLN A 18 -18.65 9.66 -2.79
C GLN A 18 -18.68 8.57 -1.70
N GLY A 19 -19.44 8.75 -0.62
CA GLY A 19 -20.83 8.28 -0.38
C GLY A 19 -20.81 7.52 0.97
N ALA A 20 -21.79 7.49 1.87
CA ALA A 20 -23.19 7.91 1.89
C ALA A 20 -23.71 7.99 3.36
N VAL A 21 -24.82 8.73 3.57
CA VAL A 21 -25.84 8.75 4.67
C VAL A 21 -25.38 9.04 6.13
N SER A 22 -26.03 9.85 6.98
CA SER A 22 -27.43 10.29 7.11
C SER A 22 -27.52 11.62 7.92
N ASP A 23 -28.48 12.45 7.50
CA ASP A 23 -29.40 13.37 8.22
C ASP A 23 -29.06 14.08 9.55
N MET A 24 -29.62 15.31 9.62
CA MET A 24 -30.00 16.14 10.79
C MET A 24 -29.02 17.18 11.39
N LEU A 25 -29.43 18.46 11.21
CA LEU A 25 -29.35 19.64 12.10
C LEU A 25 -28.57 20.90 11.62
N THR A 26 -29.36 21.87 11.16
CA THR A 26 -29.34 23.33 11.46
C THR A 26 -28.06 24.16 11.27
N ALA A 27 -28.05 24.93 10.18
CA ALA A 27 -27.79 26.37 10.05
C ALA A 27 -26.79 27.07 11.01
N SER A 28 -25.70 27.59 10.44
CA SER A 28 -25.39 29.03 10.38
C SER A 28 -23.98 29.27 9.85
N GLY A 29 -23.84 30.13 8.84
CA GLY A 29 -22.53 30.56 8.32
C GLY A 29 -22.44 30.72 6.80
N THR A 30 -23.51 31.14 6.12
CA THR A 30 -23.45 31.50 4.69
C THR A 30 -22.95 32.93 4.55
N THR A 31 -21.74 33.12 4.02
CA THR A 31 -21.35 34.37 3.38
C THR A 31 -22.21 34.57 2.12
N PRO A 32 -22.65 35.80 1.78
CA PRO A 32 -23.48 36.01 0.60
C PRO A 32 -22.59 35.86 -0.63
N ALA A 33 -22.82 34.80 -1.40
CA ALA A 33 -22.16 34.66 -2.69
C ALA A 33 -22.69 35.74 -3.63
N THR A 34 -21.83 36.70 -3.98
CA THR A 34 -22.03 37.59 -5.11
C THR A 34 -22.27 36.72 -6.35
N ARG A 35 -23.46 36.88 -6.91
CA ARG A 35 -24.05 36.13 -8.01
C ARG A 35 -23.15 36.19 -9.25
N ASP A 36 -22.62 35.04 -9.66
CA ASP A 36 -21.82 34.86 -10.88
C ASP A 36 -22.72 35.03 -12.12
N GLU A 37 -22.54 36.13 -12.86
CA GLU A 37 -23.31 36.45 -14.07
C GLU A 37 -23.00 35.53 -15.26
N LEU A 38 -22.07 34.58 -15.11
CA LEU A 38 -21.64 33.66 -16.18
C LEU A 38 -21.98 32.19 -15.90
N GLY A 39 -22.65 31.85 -14.79
CA GLY A 39 -23.23 30.52 -14.55
C GLY A 39 -22.20 29.37 -14.53
N LEU A 40 -20.93 29.65 -14.27
CA LEU A 40 -19.85 28.66 -14.29
C LEU A 40 -19.78 27.84 -13.00
N ASN A 41 -20.30 28.39 -11.90
CA ASN A 41 -20.32 27.74 -10.59
C ASN A 41 -21.72 27.34 -10.09
N THR A 42 -22.75 27.36 -10.94
CA THR A 42 -24.03 26.72 -10.62
C THR A 42 -23.97 25.25 -11.00
N PRO A 43 -23.77 24.30 -10.06
CA PRO A 43 -24.00 22.90 -10.37
C PRO A 43 -25.49 22.76 -10.68
N ALA A 44 -25.83 22.57 -11.96
CA ALA A 44 -27.16 22.10 -12.33
C ALA A 44 -27.42 20.84 -11.51
N HIS A 45 -28.38 20.93 -10.61
CA HIS A 45 -28.80 19.87 -9.71
C HIS A 45 -29.48 18.78 -10.56
N ASN A 46 -28.67 17.97 -11.24
CA ASN A 46 -29.10 16.86 -12.08
C ASN A 46 -28.91 15.56 -11.29
N GLU A 47 -29.76 15.37 -10.29
CA GLU A 47 -29.94 14.06 -9.68
C GLU A 47 -30.52 13.11 -10.75
N GLY A 48 -29.73 12.12 -11.19
CA GLY A 48 -30.22 11.02 -12.05
C GLY A 48 -29.54 10.82 -13.41
N VAL A 49 -28.52 11.60 -13.76
CA VAL A 49 -27.85 11.53 -15.07
C VAL A 49 -26.68 10.52 -15.06
N THR A 50 -26.63 9.62 -16.04
CA THR A 50 -25.62 8.55 -16.10
C THR A 50 -24.21 9.10 -16.34
N ALA A 51 -23.17 8.40 -15.88
CA ALA A 51 -21.76 8.85 -16.04
C ALA A 51 -21.36 9.10 -17.52
N ARG A 52 -22.07 8.48 -18.48
CA ARG A 52 -21.88 8.68 -19.92
C ARG A 52 -22.36 10.07 -20.36
N GLU A 53 -23.46 10.55 -19.81
CA GLU A 53 -24.05 11.86 -20.13
C GLU A 53 -23.24 13.00 -19.52
N HIS A 54 -22.66 12.84 -18.32
CA HIS A 54 -21.68 13.81 -17.77
C HIS A 54 -20.46 13.97 -18.68
N LYS A 55 -19.96 12.86 -19.26
CA LYS A 55 -18.82 12.90 -20.19
C LYS A 55 -19.21 13.55 -21.53
N ALA A 56 -20.43 13.36 -21.99
CA ALA A 56 -20.96 14.01 -23.18
C ALA A 56 -21.15 15.52 -22.98
N ALA A 57 -21.70 15.94 -21.83
CA ALA A 57 -21.84 17.35 -21.45
C ALA A 57 -20.48 18.05 -21.38
N GLY A 58 -19.49 17.43 -20.73
CA GLY A 58 -18.12 17.97 -20.65
C GLY A 58 -17.43 18.10 -22.02
N ARG A 59 -17.74 17.20 -22.98
CA ARG A 59 -17.27 17.33 -24.37
C ARG A 59 -17.95 18.49 -25.09
N SER A 60 -19.26 18.64 -24.94
CA SER A 60 -20.01 19.74 -25.56
C SER A 60 -19.54 21.12 -25.07
N LEU A 61 -19.21 21.25 -23.78
CA LEU A 61 -18.68 22.49 -23.21
C LEU A 61 -17.28 22.83 -23.75
N ARG A 62 -16.41 21.81 -23.88
CA ARG A 62 -15.09 21.99 -24.49
C ARG A 62 -15.16 22.37 -25.97
N GLU A 63 -16.08 21.78 -26.73
CA GLU A 63 -16.31 22.17 -28.12
C GLU A 63 -16.86 23.58 -28.24
N GLN A 64 -17.75 24.01 -27.34
CA GLN A 64 -18.24 25.39 -27.29
C GLN A 64 -17.10 26.38 -26.98
N LEU A 65 -16.23 26.07 -26.01
CA LEU A 65 -15.06 26.88 -25.70
C LEU A 65 -14.07 26.92 -26.86
N ALA A 66 -13.79 25.78 -27.49
CA ALA A 66 -12.89 25.71 -28.63
C ALA A 66 -13.40 26.54 -29.82
N ARG A 67 -14.71 26.52 -30.10
CA ARG A 67 -15.32 27.39 -31.13
C ARG A 67 -15.19 28.86 -30.78
N ARG A 68 -15.48 29.24 -29.53
CA ARG A 68 -15.33 30.63 -29.08
C ARG A 68 -13.88 31.11 -29.10
N LEU A 69 -12.92 30.24 -28.79
CA LEU A 69 -11.49 30.55 -28.86
C LEU A 69 -10.99 30.62 -30.31
N ALA A 70 -11.56 29.84 -31.21
CA ALA A 70 -11.26 29.89 -32.64
C ALA A 70 -11.84 31.14 -33.33
N ASP A 71 -12.94 31.69 -32.79
CA ASP A 71 -13.52 32.96 -33.24
C ASP A 71 -12.72 34.19 -32.79
N LEU A 72 -11.66 34.03 -31.98
CA LEU A 72 -10.76 35.15 -31.71
C LEU A 72 -9.97 35.48 -33.00
N PRO A 73 -9.92 36.76 -33.40
CA PRO A 73 -9.11 37.18 -34.53
C PRO A 73 -7.65 36.77 -34.30
N MET A 74 -7.02 36.17 -35.32
CA MET A 74 -5.63 35.74 -35.23
C MET A 74 -4.77 36.89 -34.72
N PRO A 75 -3.89 36.64 -33.72
CA PRO A 75 -3.06 37.69 -33.15
C PRO A 75 -2.14 38.26 -34.24
N LYS A 76 -2.47 39.47 -34.70
CA LYS A 76 -1.60 40.24 -35.58
C LYS A 76 -0.53 40.91 -34.71
N ASN A 77 0.53 40.17 -34.43
CA ASN A 77 1.78 40.76 -33.94
C ASN A 77 2.53 41.39 -35.12
N GLU A 78 2.04 42.52 -35.59
CA GLU A 78 2.78 43.41 -36.49
C GLU A 78 3.25 44.60 -35.63
N PHE A 79 4.35 44.40 -34.89
CA PHE A 79 5.10 45.51 -34.32
C PHE A 79 6.21 45.84 -35.29
N GLU A 80 6.03 46.89 -36.09
CA GLU A 80 7.12 47.51 -36.82
C GLU A 80 8.00 48.22 -35.79
N ILE A 81 9.09 47.57 -35.39
CA ILE A 81 10.14 48.23 -34.60
C ILE A 81 10.81 49.21 -35.56
N VAL A 82 10.30 50.43 -35.60
CA VAL A 82 11.01 51.57 -36.16
C VAL A 82 12.21 51.78 -35.27
N VAL A 83 13.36 51.22 -35.66
CA VAL A 83 14.65 51.58 -35.09
C VAL A 83 14.91 53.02 -35.54
N PRO A 84 14.85 54.03 -34.65
CA PRO A 84 15.23 55.36 -35.03
C PRO A 84 16.74 55.34 -35.30
N GLU A 85 17.18 55.68 -36.51
CA GLU A 85 18.58 56.00 -36.78
C GLU A 85 18.92 57.25 -35.97
N VAL A 86 19.38 57.06 -34.74
CA VAL A 86 19.99 58.11 -33.93
C VAL A 86 21.48 57.91 -33.99
N ASP A 87 22.12 58.97 -34.48
CA ASP A 87 23.56 59.17 -34.58
C ASP A 87 24.33 58.64 -33.37
N SER A 88 25.48 58.05 -33.66
CA SER A 88 26.45 57.54 -32.71
C SER A 88 26.80 58.60 -31.64
N ALA A 89 26.34 58.37 -30.41
CA ALA A 89 26.81 59.03 -29.20
C ALA A 89 26.97 57.97 -28.08
N PRO A 90 27.97 58.12 -27.20
CA PRO A 90 28.62 57.01 -26.52
C PRO A 90 27.81 56.44 -25.35
N ASP A 91 28.00 55.14 -25.13
CA ASP A 91 27.75 54.33 -23.93
C ASP A 91 27.11 55.04 -22.73
N ASN A 92 25.83 54.75 -22.50
CA ASN A 92 25.22 54.75 -21.18
C ASN A 92 24.77 53.32 -20.82
N SER A 93 25.73 52.43 -20.69
CA SER A 93 25.58 51.06 -20.17
C SER A 93 25.47 51.04 -18.64
N ALA A 94 24.62 51.90 -18.07
CA ALA A 94 24.46 52.05 -16.61
C ALA A 94 23.00 51.90 -16.11
N LEU A 95 22.05 51.56 -16.98
CA LEU A 95 20.63 51.42 -16.62
C LEU A 95 20.03 50.03 -16.86
N ASP A 96 20.80 49.10 -17.43
CA ASP A 96 20.32 47.73 -17.77
C ASP A 96 20.88 46.62 -16.85
N SER A 97 21.66 46.98 -15.83
CA SER A 97 22.17 46.02 -14.83
C SER A 97 21.17 45.70 -13.72
N ALA A 98 20.08 46.48 -13.58
CA ALA A 98 19.05 46.23 -12.57
C ALA A 98 17.91 45.31 -13.06
N ALA A 99 17.83 45.05 -14.37
CA ALA A 99 16.79 44.22 -14.98
C ALA A 99 17.20 42.74 -15.17
N LEU A 100 18.45 42.40 -14.86
CA LEU A 100 19.00 41.03 -14.96
C LEU A 100 19.04 40.28 -13.61
N ASP A 101 18.68 40.93 -12.50
CA ASP A 101 18.55 40.32 -11.17
C ASP A 101 17.07 40.10 -10.80
N ILE A 102 16.23 39.71 -11.77
CA ILE A 102 14.90 39.18 -11.43
C ILE A 102 15.16 37.76 -10.90
N GLU A 103 15.32 37.65 -9.58
CA GLU A 103 15.41 36.35 -8.92
C GLU A 103 14.27 35.46 -9.42
N ASP A 104 14.63 34.28 -9.91
CA ASP A 104 13.65 33.28 -10.33
C ASP A 104 12.62 33.12 -9.21
N GLN A 105 11.34 33.08 -9.55
CA GLN A 105 10.25 32.91 -8.56
C GLN A 105 10.51 31.71 -7.63
N ALA A 106 11.20 30.67 -8.14
CA ALA A 106 11.64 29.51 -7.39
C ALA A 106 12.67 29.83 -6.29
N ASP A 107 13.56 30.82 -6.48
CA ASP A 107 14.58 31.22 -5.52
C ASP A 107 14.00 32.08 -4.39
N VAL A 108 13.04 32.95 -4.69
CA VAL A 108 12.25 33.67 -3.69
C VAL A 108 11.46 32.67 -2.83
N GLU A 109 10.80 31.68 -3.46
CA GLU A 109 10.07 30.63 -2.75
C GLU A 109 10.99 29.75 -1.89
N ARG A 110 12.20 29.42 -2.37
CA ARG A 110 13.21 28.70 -1.58
C ARG A 110 13.66 29.52 -0.36
N ARG A 111 13.85 30.83 -0.49
CA ARG A 111 14.21 31.69 0.65
C ARG A 111 13.08 31.76 1.67
N MET A 112 11.85 31.98 1.20
CA MET A 112 10.68 32.06 2.08
C MET A 112 10.38 30.74 2.77
N THR A 113 10.53 29.61 2.08
CA THR A 113 10.37 28.28 2.71
C THR A 113 11.47 28.02 3.73
N LYS A 114 12.74 28.39 3.46
CA LYS A 114 13.83 28.31 4.45
C LYS A 114 13.54 29.15 5.69
N MET A 115 13.09 30.39 5.53
CA MET A 115 12.73 31.26 6.67
C MET A 115 11.58 30.65 7.49
N ARG A 116 10.52 30.14 6.83
CA ARG A 116 9.40 29.46 7.50
C ARG A 116 9.84 28.20 8.24
N ILE A 117 10.74 27.41 7.65
CA ILE A 117 11.28 26.20 8.29
C ILE A 117 12.10 26.59 9.52
N GLN A 118 12.98 27.60 9.41
CA GLN A 118 13.77 28.10 10.54
C GLN A 118 12.88 28.64 11.68
N GLU A 119 11.86 29.42 11.35
CA GLU A 119 10.88 29.91 12.33
C GLU A 119 10.13 28.75 13.01
N ALA A 120 9.71 27.74 12.24
CA ALA A 120 9.05 26.55 12.77
C ALA A 120 9.99 25.70 13.65
N GLU A 121 11.27 25.59 13.29
CA GLU A 121 12.30 24.92 14.10
C GLU A 121 12.54 25.64 15.42
N LEU A 122 12.63 26.98 15.41
CA LEU A 122 12.75 27.79 16.61
C LEU A 122 11.52 27.66 17.50
N GLU A 123 10.32 27.69 16.92
CA GLU A 123 9.07 27.47 17.64
C GLU A 123 9.03 26.06 18.24
N MET A 124 9.44 25.03 17.49
CA MET A 124 9.50 23.65 17.96
C MET A 124 10.52 23.47 19.09
N ARG A 125 11.68 24.14 19.02
CA ARG A 125 12.68 24.15 20.10
C ARG A 125 12.15 24.79 21.40
N ARG A 126 11.27 25.79 21.29
CA ARG A 126 10.61 26.43 22.44
C ARG A 126 9.53 25.55 23.08
N ARG A 127 8.98 24.59 22.33
CA ARG A 127 7.99 23.63 22.86
C ARG A 127 8.64 22.67 23.85
N THR A 128 7.80 22.04 24.66
CA THR A 128 8.25 21.06 25.65
C THR A 128 8.84 19.82 24.99
N LYS A 129 9.65 19.07 25.74
CA LYS A 129 10.28 17.86 25.22
C LYS A 129 9.27 16.78 24.82
N ALA A 130 8.15 16.69 25.54
CA ALA A 130 7.07 15.76 25.23
C ALA A 130 6.42 16.06 23.86
N VAL A 131 6.31 17.34 23.49
CA VAL A 131 5.80 17.76 22.18
C VAL A 131 6.87 17.58 21.10
N GLN A 132 8.14 17.93 21.37
CA GLN A 132 9.25 17.72 20.42
C GLN A 132 9.46 16.25 20.05
N CYS A 133 9.23 15.34 20.99
CA CYS A 133 9.37 13.90 20.79
C CYS A 133 8.05 13.21 20.40
N ASP A 134 6.98 13.98 20.15
CA ASP A 134 5.65 13.47 19.81
C ASP A 134 5.14 12.36 20.75
N LEU A 135 5.46 12.48 22.04
CA LEU A 135 5.05 11.50 23.05
C LEU A 135 3.55 11.61 23.36
N PRO A 136 2.88 10.51 23.79
CA PRO A 136 1.48 10.55 24.17
C PRO A 136 1.22 11.54 25.31
N ARG A 137 0.27 12.46 25.09
CA ARG A 137 -0.14 13.46 26.07
C ARG A 137 -1.54 13.12 26.61
N PRO A 138 -1.70 12.89 27.92
CA PRO A 138 -2.99 12.54 28.50
C PRO A 138 -3.90 13.76 28.62
N ASP A 139 -5.18 13.56 28.34
CA ASP A 139 -6.23 14.60 28.43
C ASP A 139 -6.61 14.93 29.88
N VAL A 140 -6.46 13.94 30.77
CA VAL A 140 -6.78 14.03 32.20
C VAL A 140 -5.61 13.46 32.98
N LEU A 141 -5.05 14.27 33.88
CA LEU A 141 -4.01 13.86 34.80
C LEU A 141 -4.48 14.06 36.25
N PRO A 142 -4.78 12.99 37.00
CA PRO A 142 -5.10 13.08 38.42
C PRO A 142 -3.91 13.63 39.23
N THR A 143 -4.18 14.42 40.27
CA THR A 143 -3.15 15.05 41.11
C THR A 143 -2.24 14.02 41.79
N GLY A 144 -2.79 12.88 42.20
CA GLY A 144 -2.03 11.83 42.89
C GLY A 144 -1.02 11.07 42.02
N VAL A 145 -1.09 11.18 40.69
CA VAL A 145 -0.18 10.44 39.77
C VAL A 145 1.24 11.00 39.83
N LEU A 146 1.38 12.31 40.08
CA LEU A 146 2.67 12.98 40.15
C LEU A 146 3.18 13.14 41.59
N ALA A 147 2.46 12.61 42.57
CA ALA A 147 2.85 12.67 43.97
C ALA A 147 4.04 11.73 44.20
N VAL A 148 5.24 12.30 44.32
CA VAL A 148 6.46 11.54 44.62
C VAL A 148 6.53 11.29 46.12
N ALA A 149 6.75 10.04 46.53
CA ALA A 149 7.11 9.72 47.90
C ALA A 149 8.49 10.32 48.21
N ALA A 150 8.50 11.48 48.87
CA ALA A 150 9.73 12.19 49.21
C ALA A 150 10.53 11.47 50.30
N ASP A 151 11.85 11.39 50.12
CA ASP A 151 12.77 11.12 51.23
C ASP A 151 12.53 12.12 52.37
N PRO A 152 12.66 11.73 53.66
CA PRO A 152 12.39 12.61 54.80
C PRO A 152 13.32 13.83 54.88
N ARG A 153 14.36 13.90 54.04
CA ARG A 153 15.32 15.01 53.94
C ARG A 153 14.90 16.07 52.92
N THR A 154 13.98 15.77 52.01
CA THR A 154 13.52 16.70 50.97
C THR A 154 12.24 17.38 51.44
N PRO A 155 12.14 18.72 51.43
CA PRO A 155 10.92 19.41 51.79
C PRO A 155 9.82 19.05 50.79
N LYS A 156 8.76 18.37 51.27
CA LYS A 156 7.61 17.93 50.46
C LYS A 156 7.02 19.06 49.60
N GLY A 157 7.03 20.29 50.12
CA GLY A 157 6.52 21.46 49.41
C GLY A 157 7.26 21.81 48.10
N VAL A 158 8.54 21.48 47.94
CA VAL A 158 9.27 21.74 46.69
C VAL A 158 8.88 20.73 45.61
N LEU A 159 8.80 19.45 45.97
CA LEU A 159 8.39 18.39 45.05
C LEU A 159 6.92 18.55 44.63
N ASP A 160 6.06 18.95 45.56
CA ASP A 160 4.66 19.26 45.28
C ASP A 160 4.53 20.44 44.29
N LEU A 161 5.36 21.49 44.45
CA LEU A 161 5.39 22.61 43.52
C LEU A 161 5.81 22.18 42.11
N ILE A 162 6.87 21.36 41.99
CA ILE A 162 7.33 20.81 40.71
C ILE A 162 6.23 19.94 40.07
N GLY A 163 5.55 19.10 40.86
CA GLY A 163 4.45 18.26 40.39
C GLY A 163 3.26 19.09 39.89
N CYS A 164 2.91 20.17 40.58
CA CYS A 164 1.85 21.10 40.17
C CYS A 164 2.19 21.78 38.83
N GLU A 165 3.41 22.30 38.68
CA GLU A 165 3.85 22.93 37.43
C GLU A 165 3.94 21.93 36.28
N MET A 166 4.46 20.72 36.53
CA MET A 166 4.50 19.65 35.53
C MET A 166 3.10 19.23 35.07
N ARG A 167 2.13 19.15 35.99
CA ARG A 167 0.72 18.91 35.66
C ARG A 167 0.16 20.01 34.75
N ALA A 168 0.40 21.27 35.10
CA ALA A 168 -0.05 22.41 34.31
C ALA A 168 0.56 22.38 32.90
N LEU A 169 1.85 22.07 32.81
CA LEU A 169 2.59 21.96 31.55
C LEU A 169 2.00 20.88 30.63
N ILE A 170 1.85 19.64 31.12
CA ILE A 170 1.32 18.51 30.34
C ILE A 170 -0.10 18.78 29.83
N LEU A 171 -0.97 19.33 30.68
CA LEU A 171 -2.36 19.64 30.30
C LEU A 171 -2.43 20.79 29.30
N SER A 172 -1.54 21.78 29.41
CA SER A 172 -1.44 22.87 28.44
C SER A 172 -0.97 22.37 27.07
N ASP A 173 -0.01 21.43 27.04
CA ASP A 173 0.50 20.82 25.82
C ASP A 173 -0.53 19.95 25.13
N ALA A 174 -1.28 19.14 25.88
CA ALA A 174 -2.36 18.32 25.34
C ALA A 174 -3.40 19.19 24.61
N ARG A 175 -3.68 20.39 25.13
CA ARG A 175 -4.64 21.35 24.54
C ARG A 175 -4.07 22.10 23.34
N LYS A 176 -2.83 22.60 23.42
CA LYS A 176 -2.20 23.38 22.34
C LYS A 176 -1.76 22.49 21.17
N TYR A 177 -1.27 21.29 21.48
CA TYR A 177 -0.68 20.35 20.54
C TYR A 177 -1.30 18.95 20.75
N PRO A 178 -2.53 18.69 20.27
CA PRO A 178 -3.15 17.38 20.39
C PRO A 178 -2.36 16.32 19.61
N VAL A 179 -2.50 15.06 20.03
CA VAL A 179 -1.91 13.91 19.32
C VAL A 179 -2.68 13.70 18.00
N PRO A 180 -2.02 13.41 16.85
CA PRO A 180 -2.64 13.38 15.52
C PRO A 180 -3.89 12.51 15.37
N ASP A 181 -4.02 11.44 16.15
CA ASP A 181 -5.17 10.52 16.09
C ASP A 181 -6.32 10.87 17.06
N LYS A 182 -6.17 11.93 17.85
CA LYS A 182 -7.16 12.38 18.83
C LYS A 182 -7.72 13.76 18.45
N PRO A 183 -9.04 13.98 18.58
CA PRO A 183 -9.60 15.30 18.35
C PRO A 183 -9.03 16.32 19.35
N PRO A 184 -8.85 17.58 18.94
CA PRO A 184 -8.42 18.63 19.86
C PRO A 184 -9.38 18.76 21.05
N LEU A 185 -8.83 19.01 22.24
CA LEU A 185 -9.60 19.23 23.46
C LEU A 185 -10.49 20.47 23.33
N ARG A 186 -11.77 20.35 23.74
CA ARG A 186 -12.72 21.46 23.70
C ARG A 186 -12.33 22.56 24.70
N PRO A 187 -12.60 23.85 24.41
CA PRO A 187 -12.25 24.97 25.29
C PRO A 187 -12.83 24.90 26.71
N ASN A 188 -13.97 24.23 26.90
CA ASN A 188 -14.65 24.05 28.20
C ASN A 188 -14.35 22.69 28.86
N HIS A 189 -13.27 22.00 28.46
CA HIS A 189 -12.89 20.76 29.11
C HIS A 189 -12.46 21.04 30.57
N PRO A 190 -12.88 20.23 31.56
CA PRO A 190 -12.60 20.47 32.99
C PRO A 190 -11.12 20.33 33.40
N SER A 191 -10.19 20.31 32.43
CA SER A 191 -8.77 20.41 32.72
C SER A 191 -8.45 21.86 33.10
N GLU A 192 -8.08 22.04 34.37
CA GLU A 192 -7.52 23.27 34.96
C GLU A 192 -6.18 23.63 34.28
N SER A 193 -6.22 23.96 32.98
CA SER A 193 -5.05 24.45 32.27
C SER A 193 -4.81 25.89 32.69
N ARG A 194 -3.92 26.08 33.66
CA ARG A 194 -3.36 27.39 33.98
C ARG A 194 -2.69 27.93 32.73
N GLN A 195 -2.92 29.20 32.41
CA GLN A 195 -2.14 29.88 31.37
C GLN A 195 -0.69 29.91 31.84
N LEU A 196 0.20 29.28 31.07
CA LEU A 196 1.63 29.30 31.35
C LEU A 196 2.19 30.68 31.02
N GLU A 197 3.13 31.12 31.84
CA GLU A 197 3.90 32.33 31.61
C GLU A 197 4.89 32.11 30.46
N ASP A 198 5.06 33.14 29.61
CA ASP A 198 6.05 33.12 28.54
C ASP A 198 7.43 33.44 29.12
N ILE A 199 8.30 32.42 29.20
CA ILE A 199 9.65 32.55 29.75
C ILE A 199 10.63 32.86 28.62
N ALA A 200 11.56 33.80 28.84
CA ALA A 200 12.59 34.14 27.87
C ALA A 200 13.60 32.99 27.67
N ASP A 201 14.05 32.78 26.43
CA ASP A 201 15.00 31.71 26.05
C ASP A 201 16.32 31.77 26.86
N SER A 202 16.79 32.98 27.20
CA SER A 202 18.00 33.17 28.02
C SER A 202 17.85 32.64 29.44
N ILE A 203 16.66 32.75 30.04
CA ILE A 203 16.36 32.25 31.39
C ILE A 203 16.29 30.72 31.35
N LEU A 204 15.67 30.16 30.31
CA LEU A 204 15.59 28.70 30.13
C LEU A 204 16.97 28.07 29.94
N ASP A 205 17.83 28.69 29.13
CA ASP A 205 19.17 28.17 28.88
C ASP A 205 20.05 28.30 30.14
N HIS A 206 19.94 29.41 30.89
CA HIS A 206 20.59 29.54 32.20
C HIS A 206 20.10 28.48 33.22
N ALA A 207 18.79 28.24 33.29
CA ALA A 207 18.22 27.22 34.17
C ALA A 207 18.71 25.80 33.82
N LYS A 208 18.85 25.48 32.52
CA LYS A 208 19.43 24.20 32.09
C LYS A 208 20.89 24.07 32.51
N SER A 209 21.69 25.13 32.36
CA SER A 209 23.09 25.12 32.81
C SER A 209 23.20 24.88 34.31
N LEU A 210 22.34 25.51 35.13
CA LEU A 210 22.30 25.25 36.57
C LEU A 210 21.96 23.79 36.90
N ILE A 211 20.97 23.20 36.20
CA ILE A 211 20.63 21.77 36.38
C ILE A 211 21.81 20.88 35.98
N GLU A 212 22.51 21.19 34.90
CA GLU A 212 23.69 20.44 34.45
C GLU A 212 24.84 20.52 35.47
N GLU A 213 25.08 21.70 36.05
CA GLU A 213 26.06 21.91 37.12
C GLU A 213 25.69 21.12 38.40
N GLU A 214 24.43 21.15 38.80
CA GLU A 214 23.93 20.37 39.95
C GLU A 214 24.08 18.86 39.70
N MET A 215 23.74 18.38 38.50
CA MET A 215 23.90 16.99 38.10
C MET A 215 25.38 16.56 38.05
N ALA A 216 26.31 17.47 37.72
CA ALA A 216 27.74 17.21 37.77
C ALA A 216 28.28 17.14 39.20
N ASN A 217 27.70 17.92 40.12
CA ASN A 217 28.08 17.98 41.53
C ASN A 217 27.43 16.89 42.39
N MET A 218 26.51 16.09 41.83
CA MET A 218 25.85 14.99 42.53
C MET A 218 26.87 13.91 42.99
N PRO A 219 26.63 13.26 44.15
CA PRO A 219 27.46 12.15 44.61
C PRO A 219 27.57 11.06 43.54
N LYS A 220 28.78 10.51 43.34
CA LYS A 220 29.05 9.49 42.31
C LYS A 220 28.06 8.32 42.32
N ALA A 221 27.67 7.87 43.52
CA ALA A 221 26.68 6.80 43.69
C ALA A 221 25.29 7.17 43.13
N SER A 222 24.83 8.40 43.36
CA SER A 222 23.56 8.90 42.83
C SER A 222 23.62 9.14 41.32
N HIS A 223 24.77 9.60 40.81
CA HIS A 223 25.00 9.76 39.37
C HIS A 223 24.97 8.42 38.62
N GLU A 224 25.58 7.38 39.20
CA GLU A 224 25.53 6.02 38.65
C GLU A 224 24.12 5.44 38.66
N GLN A 225 23.33 5.70 39.71
CA GLN A 225 21.91 5.32 39.76
C GLN A 225 21.10 6.01 38.68
N TYR A 226 21.29 7.32 38.48
CA TYR A 226 20.63 8.08 37.42
C TYR A 226 21.01 7.56 36.02
N LYS A 227 22.30 7.32 35.77
CA LYS A 227 22.77 6.73 34.51
C LYS A 227 22.23 5.32 34.28
N ARG A 228 22.11 4.51 35.34
CA ARG A 228 21.51 3.18 35.28
C ARG A 228 20.03 3.26 34.92
N LEU A 229 19.29 4.21 35.49
CA LEU A 229 17.89 4.48 35.18
C LEU A 229 17.71 5.07 33.77
N ALA A 230 18.64 5.89 33.28
CA ALA A 230 18.61 6.38 31.90
C ALA A 230 19.01 5.31 30.86
N GLY A 231 19.61 4.21 31.31
CA GLY A 231 20.04 3.10 30.47
C GLY A 231 18.98 1.98 30.34
N PRO A 232 19.38 0.79 29.85
CA PRO A 232 18.47 -0.33 29.62
C PRO A 232 17.83 -0.85 30.91
N ALA A 233 18.46 -0.66 32.08
CA ALA A 233 17.87 -1.03 33.35
C ALA A 233 16.63 -0.19 33.70
N GLY A 234 16.55 1.07 33.25
CA GLY A 234 15.35 1.88 33.44
C GLY A 234 14.15 1.39 32.64
N VAL A 235 14.38 0.87 31.43
CA VAL A 235 13.31 0.25 30.62
C VAL A 235 12.71 -0.93 31.36
N HIS A 236 13.55 -1.78 31.97
CA HIS A 236 13.06 -2.91 32.76
C HIS A 236 12.33 -2.49 34.04
N ILE A 237 12.79 -1.46 34.74
CA ILE A 237 12.09 -0.91 35.91
C ILE A 237 10.73 -0.34 35.50
N TRP A 238 10.68 0.36 34.35
CA TRP A 238 9.44 0.91 33.81
C TRP A 238 8.47 -0.19 33.39
N GLN A 239 8.94 -1.23 32.68
CA GLN A 239 8.13 -2.40 32.33
C GLN A 239 7.60 -3.12 33.57
N ALA A 240 8.44 -3.31 34.60
CA ALA A 240 8.01 -3.92 35.85
C ALA A 240 6.96 -3.07 36.58
N ALA A 241 7.07 -1.75 36.53
CA ALA A 241 6.07 -0.84 37.09
C ALA A 241 4.75 -0.86 36.27
N GLU A 242 4.85 -0.92 34.95
CA GLU A 242 3.68 -1.07 34.06
C GLU A 242 2.96 -2.40 34.32
N ASP A 243 3.70 -3.50 34.44
CA ASP A 243 3.14 -4.83 34.73
C ASP A 243 2.56 -4.92 36.15
N ALA A 244 3.07 -4.12 37.09
CA ALA A 244 2.56 -4.05 38.46
C ALA A 244 1.23 -3.29 38.55
N GLU A 245 0.84 -2.50 37.55
CA GLU A 245 -0.39 -1.71 37.55
C GLU A 245 -1.35 -2.19 36.46
N THR A 246 -2.61 -2.44 36.82
CA THR A 246 -3.64 -2.82 35.84
C THR A 246 -4.82 -1.86 35.91
N TRP A 247 -5.27 -1.42 34.73
CA TRP A 247 -6.48 -0.62 34.58
C TRP A 247 -7.73 -1.44 34.88
N LEU A 248 -8.54 -0.97 35.84
CA LEU A 248 -9.81 -1.56 36.21
C LEU A 248 -10.99 -0.81 35.57
N PRO A 249 -11.85 -1.48 34.78
CA PRO A 249 -12.95 -0.81 34.08
C PRO A 249 -14.03 -0.21 34.99
N GLN A 250 -14.36 -0.88 36.09
CA GLN A 250 -15.46 -0.46 36.97
C GLN A 250 -15.12 0.84 37.73
N THR A 251 -13.90 0.90 38.24
CA THR A 251 -13.41 2.00 39.07
C THR A 251 -12.69 3.08 38.26
N LYS A 252 -12.46 2.83 36.96
CA LYS A 252 -11.77 3.71 36.00
C LYS A 252 -10.47 4.27 36.57
N ARG A 253 -9.67 3.38 37.17
CA ARG A 253 -8.38 3.71 37.79
C ARG A 253 -7.41 2.56 37.60
N PHE A 254 -6.12 2.86 37.68
CA PHE A 254 -5.08 1.85 37.83
C PHE A 254 -5.06 1.36 39.27
N ALA A 255 -4.91 0.05 39.44
CA ALA A 255 -4.72 -0.61 40.72
C ALA A 255 -3.52 -1.56 40.63
N ALA A 256 -2.82 -1.76 41.75
CA ALA A 256 -1.73 -2.73 41.82
C ALA A 256 -2.28 -4.13 41.52
N THR A 257 -1.62 -4.87 40.63
CA THR A 257 -2.05 -6.20 40.15
C THR A 257 -2.31 -7.20 41.27
N ASP A 258 -1.48 -7.17 42.30
CA ASP A 258 -1.56 -8.07 43.46
C ASP A 258 -2.81 -7.81 44.33
N ALA A 259 -3.36 -6.60 44.28
CA ALA A 259 -4.52 -6.20 45.08
C ALA A 259 -5.87 -6.45 44.37
N ILE A 260 -5.85 -6.91 43.11
CA ILE A 260 -7.04 -7.08 42.29
C ILE A 260 -7.71 -8.42 42.60
N SER A 261 -9.01 -8.39 42.86
CA SER A 261 -9.80 -9.59 43.11
C SER A 261 -10.05 -10.40 41.82
N ASN A 262 -10.27 -11.72 41.96
CA ASN A 262 -10.63 -12.57 40.81
C ASN A 262 -11.90 -12.10 40.08
N ALA A 263 -12.85 -11.47 40.79
CA ALA A 263 -14.07 -10.93 40.19
C ALA A 263 -13.77 -9.75 39.25
N GLU A 264 -12.89 -8.82 39.67
CA GLU A 264 -12.47 -7.68 38.86
C GLU A 264 -11.67 -8.12 37.63
N TRP A 265 -10.83 -9.15 37.78
CA TRP A 265 -10.14 -9.77 36.64
C TRP A 265 -11.11 -10.34 35.60
N ILE A 266 -12.14 -11.06 36.05
CA ILE A 266 -13.17 -11.60 35.15
C ILE A 266 -13.86 -10.47 34.39
N GLU A 267 -14.20 -9.37 35.05
CA GLU A 267 -14.85 -8.21 34.41
C GLU A 267 -13.94 -7.51 33.40
N LYS A 268 -12.65 -7.31 33.73
CA LYS A 268 -11.65 -6.81 32.77
C LYS A 268 -11.62 -7.69 31.52
N TYR A 269 -11.45 -9.00 31.70
CA TYR A 269 -11.35 -9.92 30.57
C TYR A 269 -12.64 -10.01 29.76
N ARG A 270 -13.82 -9.88 30.39
CA ARG A 270 -15.10 -9.78 29.68
C ARG A 270 -15.14 -8.59 28.75
N LEU A 271 -14.74 -7.41 29.23
CA LEU A 271 -14.70 -6.19 28.40
C LEU A 271 -13.67 -6.31 27.28
N ASP A 272 -12.46 -6.77 27.59
CA ASP A 272 -11.38 -6.96 26.61
C ASP A 272 -11.81 -7.93 25.51
N LEU A 273 -12.44 -9.04 25.89
CA LEU A 273 -12.95 -10.04 24.95
C LEU A 273 -14.06 -9.44 24.07
N ALA A 274 -14.98 -8.66 24.64
CA ALA A 274 -16.01 -7.98 23.86
C ALA A 274 -15.41 -7.00 22.84
N GLY A 275 -14.44 -6.19 23.25
CA GLY A 275 -13.71 -5.27 22.37
C GLY A 275 -12.95 -6.01 21.26
N ARG A 276 -12.27 -7.11 21.60
CA ARG A 276 -11.58 -7.97 20.62
C ARG A 276 -12.54 -8.63 19.64
N ARG A 277 -13.72 -9.08 20.09
CA ARG A 277 -14.77 -9.61 19.20
C ARG A 277 -15.28 -8.56 18.21
N ALA A 278 -15.46 -7.32 18.66
CA ALA A 278 -15.86 -6.22 17.77
C ALA A 278 -14.79 -5.94 16.70
N LYS A 279 -13.51 -5.86 17.09
CA LYS A 279 -12.39 -5.71 16.14
C LYS A 279 -12.32 -6.90 15.17
N MET A 280 -12.45 -8.12 15.67
CA MET A 280 -12.47 -9.33 14.84
C MET A 280 -13.61 -9.29 13.81
N ALA A 281 -14.81 -8.86 14.20
CA ALA A 281 -15.93 -8.73 13.28
C ALA A 281 -15.67 -7.67 12.20
N GLU A 282 -15.10 -6.52 12.58
CA GLU A 282 -14.72 -5.46 11.66
C GLU A 282 -13.64 -5.91 10.67
N GLU A 283 -12.57 -6.53 11.18
CA GLU A 283 -11.47 -7.05 10.37
C GLU A 283 -11.92 -8.19 9.47
N ALA A 284 -12.76 -9.11 9.96
CA ALA A 284 -13.35 -10.17 9.14
C ALA A 284 -14.20 -9.58 8.01
N ALA A 285 -15.02 -8.56 8.28
CA ALA A 285 -15.79 -7.88 7.24
C ALA A 285 -14.89 -7.18 6.20
N ARG A 286 -13.77 -6.57 6.65
CA ARG A 286 -12.75 -5.98 5.75
C ARG A 286 -12.06 -7.06 4.92
N ALA A 287 -11.68 -8.18 5.53
CA ALA A 287 -11.06 -9.32 4.87
C ALA A 287 -11.99 -9.94 3.83
N THR A 288 -13.26 -10.24 4.16
CA THR A 288 -14.23 -10.77 3.21
C THR A 288 -14.47 -9.82 2.03
N LYS A 289 -14.45 -8.48 2.24
CA LYS A 289 -14.52 -7.51 1.14
C LYS A 289 -13.27 -7.57 0.26
N ALA A 290 -12.09 -7.68 0.85
CA ALA A 290 -10.83 -7.83 0.12
C ALA A 290 -10.79 -9.14 -0.66
N GLU A 291 -11.16 -10.26 -0.03
CA GLU A 291 -11.27 -11.58 -0.65
C GLU A 291 -12.24 -11.59 -1.83
N LYS A 292 -13.43 -10.97 -1.69
CA LYS A 292 -14.37 -10.85 -2.82
C LYS A 292 -13.78 -10.08 -3.99
N ARG A 293 -13.05 -8.98 -3.72
CA ARG A 293 -12.36 -8.21 -4.77
C ARG A 293 -11.26 -9.05 -5.42
N LEU A 294 -10.43 -9.73 -4.64
CA LEU A 294 -9.37 -10.60 -5.12
C LEU A 294 -9.90 -11.81 -5.89
N ALA A 295 -11.03 -12.39 -5.47
CA ALA A 295 -11.67 -13.49 -6.17
C ALA A 295 -12.14 -13.07 -7.57
N VAL A 296 -12.65 -11.84 -7.73
CA VAL A 296 -13.03 -11.30 -9.05
C VAL A 296 -11.80 -11.03 -9.91
N THR A 297 -10.76 -10.39 -9.36
CA THR A 297 -9.58 -10.00 -10.16
C THR A 297 -8.65 -11.17 -10.46
N LEU A 298 -8.42 -12.06 -9.49
CA LEU A 298 -7.47 -13.17 -9.60
C LEU A 298 -8.13 -14.51 -9.92
N GLY A 299 -9.44 -14.67 -9.71
CA GLY A 299 -10.12 -15.95 -9.93
C GLY A 299 -10.00 -16.46 -11.36
N GLY A 300 -10.14 -15.58 -12.36
CA GLY A 300 -9.93 -15.93 -13.77
C GLY A 300 -8.49 -16.35 -14.07
N TYR A 301 -7.51 -15.63 -13.51
CA TYR A 301 -6.09 -15.97 -13.67
C TYR A 301 -5.74 -17.30 -12.99
N GLN A 302 -6.27 -17.57 -11.79
CA GLN A 302 -6.09 -18.83 -11.09
C GLN A 302 -6.70 -20.02 -11.86
N ALA A 303 -7.90 -19.85 -12.42
CA ALA A 303 -8.53 -20.88 -13.26
C ALA A 303 -7.69 -21.15 -14.51
N ARG A 304 -7.23 -20.09 -15.20
CA ARG A 304 -6.36 -20.22 -16.38
C ARG A 304 -5.04 -20.91 -16.04
N SER A 305 -4.41 -20.57 -14.92
CA SER A 305 -3.19 -21.23 -14.45
C SER A 305 -3.42 -22.73 -14.30
N LYS A 306 -4.45 -23.13 -13.55
CA LYS A 306 -4.79 -24.55 -13.35
C LYS A 306 -5.04 -25.29 -14.66
N THR A 307 -5.73 -24.67 -15.61
CA THR A 307 -5.94 -25.26 -16.94
C THR A 307 -4.64 -25.41 -17.73
N LEU A 308 -3.76 -24.41 -17.68
CA LEU A 308 -2.47 -24.47 -18.36
C LEU A 308 -1.57 -25.55 -17.74
N ASP A 309 -1.53 -25.62 -16.40
CA ASP A 309 -0.78 -26.66 -15.68
C ASP A 309 -1.25 -28.06 -16.07
N GLY A 310 -2.57 -28.25 -16.18
CA GLY A 310 -3.16 -29.51 -16.68
C GLY A 310 -2.74 -29.84 -18.11
N LYS A 311 -2.83 -28.87 -19.03
CA LYS A 311 -2.40 -29.05 -20.43
C LYS A 311 -0.91 -29.38 -20.55
N ILE A 312 -0.08 -28.71 -19.75
CA ILE A 312 1.37 -29.00 -19.71
C ILE A 312 1.58 -30.44 -19.26
N ALA A 313 0.94 -30.88 -18.18
CA ALA A 313 1.06 -32.25 -17.69
C ALA A 313 0.58 -33.30 -18.70
N GLU A 314 -0.54 -33.07 -19.38
CA GLU A 314 -1.05 -33.96 -20.43
C GLU A 314 -0.12 -34.01 -21.64
N SER A 315 0.34 -32.84 -22.11
CA SER A 315 1.28 -32.77 -23.25
C SER A 315 2.60 -33.46 -22.95
N TYR A 316 3.10 -33.35 -21.70
CA TYR A 316 4.30 -34.03 -21.26
C TYR A 316 4.14 -35.55 -21.25
N LYS A 317 2.99 -36.06 -20.77
CA LYS A 317 2.69 -37.49 -20.82
C LYS A 317 2.63 -38.02 -22.26
N ALA A 318 1.99 -37.28 -23.16
CA ALA A 318 1.92 -37.64 -24.58
C ALA A 318 3.32 -37.64 -25.23
N PHE A 319 4.16 -36.66 -24.87
CA PHE A 319 5.54 -36.58 -25.34
C PHE A 319 6.37 -37.79 -24.88
N GLU A 320 6.31 -38.15 -23.60
CA GLU A 320 7.02 -39.33 -23.08
C GLU A 320 6.54 -40.62 -23.76
N GLN A 321 5.23 -40.78 -23.97
CA GLN A 321 4.70 -41.94 -24.69
C GLN A 321 5.23 -41.99 -26.13
N ALA A 322 5.15 -40.88 -26.87
CA ALA A 322 5.63 -40.81 -28.25
C ALA A 322 7.13 -41.09 -28.36
N ARG A 323 7.91 -40.65 -27.36
CA ARG A 323 9.34 -40.94 -27.27
C ARG A 323 9.57 -42.44 -27.08
N LEU A 324 8.90 -43.08 -26.13
CA LEU A 324 8.98 -44.53 -25.91
C LEU A 324 8.58 -45.31 -27.15
N ASP A 325 7.49 -44.91 -27.81
CA ASP A 325 7.01 -45.55 -29.04
C ASP A 325 8.04 -45.43 -30.16
N THR A 326 8.69 -44.26 -30.30
CA THR A 326 9.73 -44.04 -31.32
C THR A 326 10.95 -44.94 -31.06
N GLU A 327 11.39 -45.06 -29.82
CA GLU A 327 12.49 -45.95 -29.44
C GLU A 327 12.11 -47.43 -29.69
N ALA A 328 10.90 -47.84 -29.32
CA ALA A 328 10.37 -49.19 -29.53
C ALA A 328 10.23 -49.54 -31.02
N PHE A 329 9.66 -48.65 -31.84
CA PHE A 329 9.54 -48.87 -33.28
C PHE A 329 10.89 -48.82 -33.99
N GLY A 330 11.84 -48.00 -33.51
CA GLY A 330 13.21 -48.00 -34.01
C GLY A 330 13.89 -49.36 -33.81
N ALA A 331 13.75 -49.94 -32.60
CA ALA A 331 14.26 -51.27 -32.30
C ALA A 331 13.57 -52.37 -33.12
N LEU A 332 12.22 -52.33 -33.19
CA LEU A 332 11.43 -53.29 -33.96
C LEU A 332 11.79 -53.25 -35.44
N TYR A 333 11.95 -52.05 -36.02
CA TYR A 333 12.34 -51.87 -37.42
C TYR A 333 13.71 -52.48 -37.71
N ALA A 334 14.70 -52.28 -36.82
CA ALA A 334 16.04 -52.85 -37.00
C ALA A 334 16.01 -54.39 -36.99
N VAL A 335 15.27 -54.97 -36.04
CA VAL A 335 15.11 -56.43 -35.93
C VAL A 335 14.35 -56.99 -37.13
N GLU A 336 13.24 -56.38 -37.50
CA GLU A 336 12.40 -56.84 -38.61
C GLU A 336 13.17 -56.76 -39.94
N LYS A 337 13.88 -55.65 -40.18
CA LYS A 337 14.75 -55.48 -41.35
C LYS A 337 15.82 -56.57 -41.45
N ALA A 338 16.38 -57.00 -40.32
CA ALA A 338 17.37 -58.08 -40.29
C ALA A 338 16.75 -59.47 -40.53
N ILE A 339 15.49 -59.69 -40.11
CA ILE A 339 14.80 -60.98 -40.21
C ILE A 339 14.12 -61.20 -41.58
N ILE A 340 13.70 -60.14 -42.28
CA ILE A 340 13.00 -60.23 -43.57
C ILE A 340 13.69 -61.19 -44.56
N PRO A 341 15.02 -61.12 -44.80
CA PRO A 341 15.69 -62.02 -45.74
C PRO A 341 15.54 -63.50 -45.35
N ALA A 342 15.69 -63.84 -44.08
CA ALA A 342 15.53 -65.21 -43.59
C ALA A 342 14.09 -65.72 -43.74
N ARG A 343 13.09 -64.84 -43.59
CA ARG A 343 11.68 -65.19 -43.85
C ARG A 343 11.42 -65.44 -45.33
N ILE A 344 11.99 -64.62 -46.21
CA ILE A 344 11.91 -64.80 -47.67
C ILE A 344 12.56 -66.12 -48.07
N GLU A 345 13.77 -66.39 -47.59
CA GLU A 345 14.48 -67.64 -47.88
C GLU A 345 13.68 -68.87 -47.42
N LYS A 346 13.11 -68.82 -46.21
CA LYS A 346 12.22 -69.88 -45.72
C LYS A 346 11.03 -70.09 -46.66
N ALA A 347 10.34 -69.02 -47.06
CA ALA A 347 9.20 -69.11 -47.97
C ALA A 347 9.60 -69.66 -49.35
N GLU A 348 10.77 -69.28 -49.88
CA GLU A 348 11.30 -69.83 -51.13
C GLU A 348 11.62 -71.32 -51.02
N THR A 349 12.20 -71.77 -49.91
CA THR A 349 12.48 -73.21 -49.71
C THR A 349 11.21 -74.05 -49.61
N GLU A 350 10.19 -73.54 -48.92
CA GLU A 350 8.87 -74.17 -48.84
C GLU A 350 8.20 -74.23 -50.23
N LEU A 351 8.28 -73.14 -51.01
CA LEU A 351 7.76 -73.09 -52.38
C LEU A 351 8.45 -74.13 -53.27
N ARG A 352 9.79 -74.18 -53.27
CA ARG A 352 10.56 -75.17 -54.06
C ARG A 352 10.20 -76.60 -53.67
N SER A 353 9.94 -76.87 -52.39
CA SER A 353 9.49 -78.19 -51.93
C SER A 353 8.11 -78.56 -52.48
N ILE A 354 7.18 -77.60 -52.49
CA ILE A 354 5.83 -77.79 -53.04
C ILE A 354 5.90 -77.98 -54.56
N GLU A 355 6.66 -77.17 -55.28
CA GLU A 355 6.86 -77.31 -56.73
C GLU A 355 7.49 -78.66 -57.09
N ALA A 356 8.48 -79.13 -56.32
CA ALA A 356 9.07 -80.44 -56.52
C ALA A 356 8.02 -81.56 -56.35
N ARG A 357 7.18 -81.46 -55.31
CA ARG A 357 6.09 -82.40 -55.06
C ARG A 357 5.03 -82.36 -56.16
N GLU A 358 4.65 -81.17 -56.60
CA GLU A 358 3.70 -80.96 -57.69
C GLU A 358 4.21 -81.60 -58.99
N ASN A 359 5.48 -81.34 -59.34
CA ASN A 359 6.11 -81.93 -60.53
C ASN A 359 6.11 -83.48 -60.49
N ILE A 360 6.34 -84.08 -59.33
CA ILE A 360 6.26 -85.54 -59.16
C ILE A 360 4.82 -86.02 -59.41
N LEU A 361 3.83 -85.40 -58.76
CA LEU A 361 2.42 -85.76 -58.91
C LEU A 361 1.92 -85.58 -60.35
N GLN A 362 2.37 -84.53 -61.04
CA GLN A 362 2.03 -84.30 -62.44
C GLN A 362 2.61 -85.40 -63.35
N ARG A 363 3.85 -85.86 -63.11
CA ARG A 363 4.44 -86.98 -63.86
C ARG A 363 3.70 -88.29 -63.59
N GLU A 364 3.41 -88.60 -62.33
CA GLU A 364 2.62 -89.79 -61.97
C GLU A 364 1.24 -89.75 -62.63
N TYR A 365 0.59 -88.59 -62.69
CA TYR A 365 -0.68 -88.41 -63.38
C TYR A 365 -0.57 -88.64 -64.90
N GLN A 366 0.49 -88.12 -65.54
CA GLN A 366 0.78 -88.37 -66.96
C GLN A 366 0.97 -89.87 -67.23
N GLU A 367 1.78 -90.57 -66.43
CA GLU A 367 1.98 -92.02 -66.55
C GLU A 367 0.68 -92.81 -66.38
N LEU A 368 -0.17 -92.43 -65.42
CA LEU A 368 -1.47 -93.07 -65.22
C LEU A 368 -2.42 -92.84 -66.41
N ILE A 369 -2.42 -91.65 -67.02
CA ILE A 369 -3.18 -91.38 -68.24
C ILE A 369 -2.67 -92.24 -69.39
N GLU A 370 -1.35 -92.32 -69.59
CA GLU A 370 -0.75 -93.14 -70.65
C GLU A 370 -1.13 -94.61 -70.47
N ARG A 371 -1.03 -95.13 -69.23
CA ARG A 371 -1.42 -96.50 -68.90
C ARG A 371 -2.91 -96.75 -69.12
N ARG A 372 -3.77 -95.83 -68.70
CA ARG A 372 -5.23 -95.89 -68.96
C ARG A 372 -5.50 -95.92 -70.47
N ASN A 373 -4.85 -95.05 -71.24
CA ASN A 373 -5.02 -94.97 -72.69
C ASN A 373 -4.56 -96.27 -73.36
N ALA A 374 -3.40 -96.81 -72.97
CA ALA A 374 -2.89 -98.08 -73.45
C ALA A 374 -3.84 -99.25 -73.15
N LEU A 375 -4.37 -99.35 -71.92
CA LEU A 375 -5.37 -100.35 -71.55
C LEU A 375 -6.69 -100.19 -72.31
N SER A 376 -7.14 -98.95 -72.54
CA SER A 376 -8.35 -98.70 -73.34
C SER A 376 -8.15 -99.12 -74.80
N ALA A 377 -6.95 -98.91 -75.35
CA ALA A 377 -6.59 -99.34 -76.71
C ALA A 377 -6.52 -100.86 -76.83
N THR A 378 -5.96 -101.56 -75.84
CA THR A 378 -5.92 -103.04 -75.84
C THR A 378 -7.31 -103.65 -75.70
N VAL A 379 -8.18 -103.08 -74.85
CA VAL A 379 -9.60 -103.48 -74.77
C VAL A 379 -10.33 -103.23 -76.09
N ALA A 380 -10.09 -102.08 -76.74
CA ALA A 380 -10.67 -101.80 -78.05
C ALA A 380 -10.19 -102.77 -79.14
N SER A 381 -8.93 -103.22 -79.10
CA SER A 381 -8.39 -104.22 -80.04
C SER A 381 -8.79 -105.67 -79.74
N GLY A 382 -9.19 -105.99 -78.51
CA GLY A 382 -9.64 -107.32 -78.10
C GLY A 382 -11.12 -107.63 -78.36
N PHE A 383 -11.86 -106.65 -78.92
CA PHE A 383 -13.28 -106.76 -79.29
C PHE A 383 -13.51 -106.72 -80.81
N SER A 384 -12.45 -106.78 -81.62
CA SER A 384 -12.49 -107.08 -83.06
C SER A 384 -11.91 -108.45 -83.32
#